data_AF-A0A2R6K261-F1
#
_entry.id   AF-A0A2R6K261-F1
#
_cell.length_a   1.000
_cell.length_b   1.000
_cell.length_c   1.000
_cell.angle_alpha   90.00
_cell.angle_beta   90.00
_cell.angle_gamma   90.00
#
_symmetry.space_group_name_H-M   'P 1'
#
loop_
_entity.id
_entity.type
_entity.pdbx_description
1 polymer ?
#
loop_
_entity_poly.entity_id
_entity_poly.type
_entity_poly.pdbx_seq_one_letter_code
_entity_poly.pdbx_strand_id
1 'polypeptide(L)' 'MLLVLCVDLDDDLGRKTGIDTPVIGREAVEAAAVALATADPEDSDVNVLFEGVHLYEEIDDETVEVAAVTGTDGG' A
#
# COMPACT_ATOMS: atom_id res chain seq x y z
N MET A 1 15.26 10.05 -8.33
CA MET A 1 13.79 10.02 -8.21
C MET A 1 13.41 8.58 -8.07
N LEU A 2 12.80 8.22 -6.95
CA LEU A 2 12.47 6.84 -6.58
C LEU A 2 10.95 6.64 -6.59
N LEU A 3 10.53 5.41 -6.85
CA LEU A 3 9.15 4.97 -6.67
C LEU A 3 9.16 3.82 -5.66
N VAL A 4 8.52 4.03 -4.52
CA VAL A 4 8.22 2.96 -3.57
C VAL A 4 6.89 2.34 -4.00
N LEU A 5 6.92 1.05 -4.36
CA LEU A 5 5.75 0.33 -4.84
C LEU A 5 5.39 -0.79 -3.86
N CYS A 6 4.34 -0.56 -3.08
CA CYS A 6 3.68 -1.60 -2.31
C CYS A 6 2.99 -2.57 -3.29
N VAL A 7 3.19 -3.88 -3.10
CA VAL A 7 2.60 -4.91 -3.94
C VAL A 7 1.90 -5.93 -3.06
N ASP A 8 0.57 -5.85 -3.06
CA ASP A 8 -0.33 -6.90 -2.60
C ASP A 8 -0.47 -7.93 -3.75
N LEU A 9 -0.27 -9.21 -3.46
CA LEU A 9 -0.20 -10.24 -4.50
C LEU A 9 -1.57 -10.83 -4.89
N ASP A 10 -2.53 -10.87 -3.96
CA ASP A 10 -3.81 -11.58 -4.16
C ASP A 10 -5.07 -10.71 -4.03
N ASP A 11 -4.88 -9.39 -4.00
CA ASP A 11 -5.91 -8.35 -3.95
C ASP A 11 -6.65 -8.30 -2.61
N ASP A 12 -5.98 -8.60 -1.49
CA ASP A 12 -6.59 -8.51 -0.16
C ASP A 12 -7.03 -7.08 0.18
N LEU A 13 -6.27 -6.05 -0.22
CA LEU A 13 -6.68 -4.64 -0.15
C LEU A 13 -8.00 -4.40 -0.92
N GLY A 14 -8.09 -4.82 -2.19
CA GLY A 14 -9.29 -4.63 -3.00
C GLY A 14 -10.49 -5.40 -2.45
N ARG A 15 -10.30 -6.69 -2.13
CA ARG A 15 -11.34 -7.62 -1.66
C ARG A 15 -11.86 -7.30 -0.26
N LYS A 16 -11.01 -6.84 0.66
CA LYS A 16 -11.39 -6.52 2.05
C LYS A 16 -11.86 -5.08 2.25
N THR A 17 -11.39 -4.12 1.45
CA THR A 17 -11.71 -2.68 1.65
C THR A 17 -12.56 -2.06 0.53
N GLY A 18 -12.56 -2.62 -0.68
CA GLY A 18 -13.19 -2.02 -1.86
C GLY A 18 -12.43 -0.82 -2.45
N ILE A 19 -11.13 -0.70 -2.17
CA ILE A 19 -10.24 0.33 -2.74
C ILE A 19 -9.64 -0.19 -4.05
N ASP A 20 -10.00 0.44 -5.18
CA ASP A 20 -9.38 0.19 -6.48
C ASP A 20 -7.89 0.59 -6.48
N THR A 21 -7.04 -0.18 -7.16
CA THR A 21 -5.61 0.15 -7.38
C THR A 21 -5.34 0.61 -8.83
N PRO A 22 -4.28 1.41 -9.11
CA PRO A 22 -3.23 1.89 -8.20
C PRO A 22 -3.70 2.98 -7.23
N VAL A 23 -3.38 2.81 -5.94
CA VAL A 23 -3.42 3.88 -4.94
C VAL A 23 -2.12 4.67 -5.07
N ILE A 24 -2.16 6.01 -5.11
CA ILE A 24 -0.98 6.85 -5.40
C ILE A 24 -0.90 8.02 -4.42
N GLY A 25 0.29 8.28 -3.89
CA GLY A 25 0.60 9.36 -2.96
C GLY A 25 0.47 8.94 -1.49
N ARG A 26 1.36 9.48 -0.64
CA ARG A 26 1.48 9.13 0.79
C ARG A 26 0.14 9.08 1.53
N GLU A 27 -0.69 10.12 1.41
CA GLU A 27 -1.94 10.21 2.17
C GLU A 27 -2.95 9.12 1.76
N ALA A 28 -2.95 8.73 0.47
CA ALA A 28 -3.84 7.70 -0.05
C ALA A 28 -3.36 6.30 0.35
N VAL A 29 -2.05 6.04 0.31
CA VAL A 29 -1.45 4.76 0.74
C VAL A 29 -1.59 4.57 2.25
N GLU A 30 -1.39 5.62 3.06
CA GLU A 30 -1.65 5.59 4.50
C GLU A 30 -3.13 5.33 4.82
N ALA A 31 -4.06 5.99 4.10
CA ALA A 31 -5.49 5.74 4.25
C ALA A 31 -5.89 4.31 3.85
N ALA A 32 -5.27 3.74 2.80
CA ALA A 32 -5.45 2.35 2.40
C ALA A 32 -4.93 1.37 3.46
N ALA A 33 -3.75 1.63 4.04
CA ALA A 33 -3.17 0.84 5.13
C ALA A 33 -4.09 0.80 6.37
N VAL A 34 -4.63 1.97 6.76
CA VAL A 34 -5.58 2.09 7.87
C VAL A 34 -6.91 1.41 7.56
N ALA A 35 -7.40 1.49 6.32
CA ALA A 35 -8.62 0.80 5.89
C ALA A 35 -8.47 -0.73 5.96
N LEU A 36 -7.36 -1.27 5.45
CA LEU A 36 -7.07 -2.70 5.48
C LEU A 36 -6.90 -3.20 6.92
N ALA A 37 -6.09 -2.51 7.74
CA ALA A 37 -5.90 -2.83 9.16
C ALA A 37 -7.19 -2.73 10.00
N THR A 38 -8.20 -1.99 9.53
CA THR A 38 -9.53 -1.91 10.16
C THR A 38 -10.46 -3.04 9.72
N ALA A 39 -10.25 -3.58 8.51
CA ALA A 39 -11.03 -4.71 7.97
C ALA A 39 -10.47 -6.07 8.44
N ASP A 40 -9.14 -6.23 8.39
CA ASP A 40 -8.39 -7.40 8.84
C ASP A 40 -7.05 -6.97 9.46
N PRO A 41 -6.91 -6.97 10.80
CA PRO A 41 -5.67 -6.60 11.49
C PRO A 41 -4.64 -7.74 11.59
N GLU A 42 -4.96 -8.96 11.11
CA GLU A 42 -4.01 -10.10 11.07
C GLU A 42 -3.34 -10.25 9.69
N ASP A 43 -3.75 -9.42 8.72
CA ASP A 43 -3.28 -9.31 7.35
C ASP A 43 -1.80 -8.85 7.25
N SER A 44 -1.02 -9.49 6.39
CA SER A 44 0.40 -9.16 6.16
C SER A 44 0.61 -7.86 5.37
N ASP A 45 -0.28 -7.55 4.44
CA ASP A 45 -0.09 -6.52 3.42
C ASP A 45 -0.39 -5.12 3.97
N VAL A 46 -1.07 -5.05 5.12
CA VAL A 46 -1.03 -3.90 6.05
C VAL A 46 0.40 -3.43 6.30
N ASN A 47 1.34 -4.36 6.54
CA ASN A 47 2.74 -4.01 6.81
C ASN A 47 3.46 -3.56 5.53
N VAL A 48 3.10 -4.11 4.36
CA VAL A 48 3.65 -3.71 3.05
C VAL A 48 3.25 -2.26 2.73
N LEU A 49 2.02 -1.87 3.05
CA LEU A 49 1.53 -0.50 2.88
C LEU A 49 2.20 0.48 3.86
N PHE A 50 2.30 0.13 5.15
CA PHE A 50 2.95 1.00 6.14
C PHE A 50 4.47 1.13 5.94
N GLU A 51 5.17 0.07 5.54
CA GLU A 51 6.59 0.15 5.16
C GLU A 51 6.79 1.06 3.94
N GLY A 52 5.85 1.06 3.00
CA GLY A 52 5.86 1.99 1.87
C GLY A 52 5.78 3.46 2.28
N VAL A 53 4.92 3.77 3.27
CA VAL A 53 4.83 5.10 3.88
C VAL A 53 6.10 5.44 4.67
N HIS A 54 6.68 4.46 5.40
CA HIS A 54 7.91 4.66 6.16
C HIS A 54 9.10 5.02 5.23
N LEU A 55 9.29 4.28 4.14
CA LEU A 55 10.34 4.54 3.15
C LEU A 55 10.15 5.88 2.41
N TYR A 56 8.91 6.34 2.24
CA TYR A 56 8.61 7.68 1.73
C TYR A 56 9.02 8.79 2.72
N GLU A 57 8.94 8.53 4.04
CA GLU A 57 9.35 9.49 5.08
C GLU A 57 10.84 9.44 5.46
N GLU A 58 11.52 8.31 5.29
CA GLU A 58 12.94 8.15 5.68
C GLU A 58 13.93 8.72 4.64
N ILE A 59 13.61 8.65 3.35
CA ILE A 59 14.51 9.06 2.26
C ILE A 59 14.42 10.58 2.04
N ASP A 60 15.42 11.33 2.51
CA ASP A 60 15.49 12.80 2.39
C ASP A 60 16.42 13.32 1.26
N ASP A 61 17.27 12.45 0.69
CA ASP A 61 18.28 12.80 -0.32
C ASP A 61 17.81 12.62 -1.77
N GLU A 62 16.67 11.97 -2.00
CA GLU A 62 16.03 11.80 -3.31
C GLU A 62 14.55 12.22 -3.31
N THR A 63 14.02 12.65 -4.47
CA THR A 63 12.56 12.82 -4.65
C THR A 63 11.89 11.45 -4.73
N VAL A 64 10.99 11.14 -3.79
CA VAL A 64 10.24 9.88 -3.74
C VAL A 64 8.76 10.09 -4.09
N GLU A 65 8.18 9.10 -4.75
CA GLU A 65 6.73 8.90 -4.84
C GLU A 65 6.38 7.51 -4.27
N VAL A 66 5.20 7.34 -3.69
CA VAL A 66 4.72 6.06 -3.16
C VAL A 66 3.39 5.66 -3.79
N ALA A 67 3.25 4.38 -4.15
CA ALA A 67 2.04 3.82 -4.70
C ALA A 67 1.82 2.38 -4.21
N ALA A 68 0.56 1.92 -4.22
CA ALA A 68 0.20 0.54 -3.98
C ALA A 68 -0.55 -0.04 -5.19
N VAL A 69 -0.20 -1.27 -5.56
CA VAL A 69 -0.89 -2.07 -6.57
C VAL A 69 -1.28 -3.43 -6.00
N THR A 70 -2.40 -3.96 -6.48
CA THR A 70 -2.86 -5.31 -6.17
C THR A 70 -2.68 -6.25 -7.37
N GLY A 71 -2.62 -7.54 -7.10
CA GLY A 71 -2.62 -8.60 -8.11
C GLY A 71 -4.04 -8.93 -8.60
N THR A 72 -4.35 -10.22 -8.67
CA THR A 72 -5.69 -10.73 -8.97
C THR A 72 -5.97 -11.99 -8.16
N ASP A 73 -7.24 -12.20 -7.79
CA ASP A 73 -7.82 -13.22 -6.91
C ASP A 73 -7.66 -14.72 -7.36
N GLY A 74 -6.52 -15.11 -7.95
CA GLY A 74 -6.22 -16.49 -8.37
C GLY A 74 -5.12 -16.62 -9.46
N GLY A 75 -4.67 -17.86 -9.69
CA GLY A 75 -3.64 -18.25 -10.68
C GLY A 75 -3.56 -19.75 -10.94
#